data_AF-A0A439NYQ4-F1
#
_entry.id   AF-A0A439NYQ4-F1
#
_cell.length_a   1.000
_cell.length_b   1.000
_cell.length_c   1.000
_cell.angle_alpha   90.00
_cell.angle_beta   90.00
_cell.angle_gamma   90.00
#
_symmetry.space_group_name_H-M   'P 1'
#
loop_
_entity.id
_entity.type
_entity.pdbx_description
1 polymer ?
#
loop_
_entity_poly.entity_id
_entity_poly.type
_entity_poly.pdbx_seq_one_letter_code
_entity_poly.pdbx_strand_id
1 'polypeptide(L)'
;AIDLAIPDNAGDGWSLDPFAGIVRDGKVYGRGACDMKGGLASSIIAAEAFLEVFPDFPGAIEISGTVDEESGGFGGVAHLAKLGYFSKPKVDHVIIPEPLNKDRICLGHRGVWWAEIETKGEIAHGSMPFLGDNAVRHMGAVLWAFEDELFPALDRKVTRMPVVPEGAKRSTMNINSIHGGQTEDFRPGLPSPNVPDSCRLTIDRRFLLEEDLGTVKSEVTDILDRLKRERKKFDYEIRDLMEVLPLMTERDAPVVKAVAQGIMEIFDREPDYVISPGTYDQKHIARIGHIYDCIAYGPGILDLAHRPDEWVGISDMVESAKVMAIGLNILLSGAGAR
;
A
#
# COMPACT_ATOMS: atom_id res chain seq x y z
N ALA A 1 -2.76 -11.34 3.71
CA ALA A 1 -3.98 -10.91 4.41
C ALA A 1 -5.06 -11.99 4.35
N ILE A 2 -5.83 -12.19 5.43
CA ILE A 2 -7.11 -12.93 5.44
C ILE A 2 -8.30 -12.00 5.70
N ASP A 3 -8.03 -10.76 6.16
CA ASP A 3 -8.98 -9.67 6.26
C ASP A 3 -9.39 -9.14 4.88
N LEU A 4 -10.40 -8.29 4.87
CA LEU A 4 -11.05 -7.75 3.67
C LEU A 4 -11.22 -6.25 3.83
N ALA A 5 -11.00 -5.47 2.78
CA ALA A 5 -11.48 -4.09 2.75
C ALA A 5 -13.01 -4.02 2.93
N ILE A 6 -13.46 -3.09 3.79
CA ILE A 6 -14.87 -2.80 4.11
C ILE A 6 -15.62 -4.11 4.48
N PRO A 7 -15.22 -4.80 5.56
CA PRO A 7 -15.69 -6.15 5.85
C PRO A 7 -17.18 -6.22 6.23
N ASP A 8 -17.75 -5.14 6.76
CA ASP A 8 -19.11 -5.16 7.32
C ASP A 8 -20.23 -5.10 6.27
N ASN A 9 -19.96 -4.59 5.05
CA ASN A 9 -20.97 -4.53 3.99
C ASN A 9 -20.45 -4.73 2.56
N ALA A 10 -19.14 -4.95 2.35
CA ALA A 10 -18.48 -5.07 1.04
C ALA A 10 -18.66 -3.90 0.05
N GLY A 11 -19.34 -2.82 0.46
CA GLY A 11 -19.80 -1.72 -0.38
C GLY A 11 -21.09 -2.01 -1.15
N ASP A 12 -21.69 -0.95 -1.70
CA ASP A 12 -22.86 -1.05 -2.58
C ASP A 12 -22.48 -1.47 -4.01
N GLY A 13 -23.46 -2.00 -4.77
CA GLY A 13 -23.32 -2.21 -6.22
C GLY A 13 -22.92 -3.61 -6.67
N TRP A 14 -22.91 -4.59 -5.77
CA TRP A 14 -22.66 -5.99 -6.12
C TRP A 14 -23.84 -6.62 -6.88
N SER A 15 -23.55 -7.36 -7.94
CA SER A 15 -24.56 -8.14 -8.68
C SER A 15 -24.77 -9.54 -8.11
N LEU A 16 -23.80 -10.04 -7.32
CA LEU A 16 -23.83 -11.31 -6.62
C LEU A 16 -23.64 -11.08 -5.12
N ASP A 17 -24.01 -12.06 -4.29
CA ASP A 17 -23.68 -12.01 -2.87
C ASP A 17 -22.14 -11.95 -2.69
N PRO A 18 -21.59 -10.87 -2.10
CA PRO A 18 -20.14 -10.67 -1.98
C PRO A 18 -19.45 -11.74 -1.14
N PHE A 19 -20.16 -12.46 -0.27
CA PHE A 19 -19.55 -13.41 0.66
C PHE A 19 -19.87 -14.87 0.34
N ALA A 20 -20.63 -15.13 -0.73
CA ALA A 20 -21.04 -16.48 -1.11
C ALA A 20 -19.97 -17.30 -1.85
N GLY A 21 -18.92 -16.68 -2.39
CA GLY A 21 -17.86 -17.37 -3.12
C GLY A 21 -18.36 -18.07 -4.39
N ILE A 22 -19.21 -17.39 -5.16
CA ILE A 22 -19.92 -17.98 -6.31
C ILE A 22 -18.94 -18.35 -7.42
N VAL A 23 -18.94 -19.62 -7.83
CA VAL A 23 -18.20 -20.08 -9.01
C VAL A 23 -19.05 -19.93 -10.26
N ARG A 24 -18.58 -19.15 -11.23
CA ARG A 24 -19.25 -18.96 -12.53
C ARG A 24 -18.22 -18.73 -13.63
N ASP A 25 -18.38 -19.40 -14.77
CA ASP A 25 -17.52 -19.25 -15.96
C ASP A 25 -16.01 -19.34 -15.68
N GLY A 26 -15.61 -20.31 -14.84
CA GLY A 26 -14.21 -20.52 -14.47
C GLY A 26 -13.62 -19.49 -13.51
N LYS A 27 -14.46 -18.65 -12.90
CA LYS A 27 -14.07 -17.60 -11.96
C LYS A 27 -14.75 -17.80 -10.61
N VAL A 28 -14.07 -17.42 -9.54
CA VAL A 28 -14.64 -17.30 -8.19
C VAL A 28 -14.95 -15.84 -7.94
N TYR A 29 -16.23 -15.52 -7.75
CA TYR A 29 -16.71 -14.18 -7.42
C TYR A 29 -16.88 -14.04 -5.91
N GLY A 30 -16.43 -12.91 -5.36
CA GLY A 30 -16.60 -12.59 -3.96
C GLY A 30 -15.57 -11.58 -3.46
N ARG A 31 -15.90 -10.88 -2.38
CA ARG A 31 -14.99 -9.94 -1.72
C ARG A 31 -13.78 -10.71 -1.18
N GLY A 32 -12.61 -10.27 -1.60
CA GLY A 32 -11.31 -10.88 -1.34
C GLY A 32 -11.04 -12.18 -2.06
N ALA A 33 -11.88 -12.56 -3.04
CA ALA A 33 -11.54 -13.66 -3.94
C ALA A 33 -10.25 -13.34 -4.71
N CYS A 34 -10.09 -12.09 -5.17
CA CYS A 34 -8.88 -11.57 -5.78
C CYS A 34 -7.88 -11.09 -4.72
N ASP A 35 -8.33 -10.27 -3.76
CA ASP A 35 -7.47 -9.58 -2.79
C ASP A 35 -7.73 -10.03 -1.33
N MET A 36 -7.00 -11.01 -0.79
CA MET A 36 -6.01 -11.85 -1.48
C MET A 36 -6.22 -13.34 -1.19
N LYS A 37 -7.45 -13.77 -0.87
CA LYS A 37 -7.74 -15.16 -0.47
C LYS A 37 -7.52 -16.15 -1.60
N GLY A 38 -7.72 -15.75 -2.87
CA GLY A 38 -7.36 -16.59 -4.02
C GLY A 38 -5.86 -16.87 -4.11
N GLY A 39 -5.03 -15.88 -3.82
CA GLY A 39 -3.58 -16.05 -3.74
C GLY A 39 -3.16 -16.92 -2.55
N LEU A 40 -3.75 -16.72 -1.37
CA LEU A 40 -3.50 -17.57 -0.21
C LEU A 40 -3.92 -19.02 -0.45
N ALA A 41 -5.07 -19.27 -1.07
CA ALA A 41 -5.48 -20.61 -1.45
C ALA A 41 -4.48 -21.23 -2.44
N SER A 42 -3.98 -20.45 -3.40
CA SER A 42 -2.99 -20.91 -4.38
C SER A 42 -1.66 -21.28 -3.71
N SER A 43 -1.20 -20.55 -2.69
CA SER A 43 0.04 -20.87 -1.98
C SER A 43 -0.08 -22.12 -1.11
N ILE A 44 -1.25 -22.34 -0.49
CA ILE A 44 -1.54 -23.59 0.25
C ILE A 44 -1.49 -24.78 -0.70
N ILE A 45 -2.18 -24.71 -1.85
CA ILE A 45 -2.17 -25.79 -2.85
C ILE A 45 -0.77 -26.02 -3.43
N ALA A 46 0.01 -24.96 -3.63
CA ALA A 46 1.41 -25.09 -4.07
C ALA A 46 2.25 -25.89 -3.07
N ALA A 47 2.10 -25.59 -1.77
CA ALA A 47 2.79 -26.31 -0.71
C ALA A 47 2.34 -27.77 -0.62
N GLU A 48 1.03 -28.05 -0.65
CA GLU A 48 0.50 -29.42 -0.63
C GLU A 48 1.03 -30.25 -1.80
N ALA A 49 0.93 -29.73 -3.03
CA ALA A 49 1.42 -30.41 -4.21
C ALA A 49 2.95 -30.63 -4.18
N PHE A 50 3.72 -29.65 -3.68
CA PHE A 50 5.16 -29.79 -3.49
C PHE A 50 5.51 -30.89 -2.50
N LEU A 51 4.81 -30.95 -1.36
CA LEU A 51 5.02 -31.97 -0.32
C LEU A 51 4.73 -33.39 -0.82
N GLU A 52 3.72 -33.57 -1.68
CA GLU A 52 3.41 -34.86 -2.28
C GLU A 52 4.50 -35.35 -3.24
N VAL A 53 5.11 -34.44 -4.00
CA VAL A 53 6.15 -34.77 -5.00
C VAL A 53 7.54 -34.88 -4.36
N PHE A 54 7.83 -34.07 -3.34
CA PHE A 54 9.13 -33.98 -2.68
C PHE A 54 9.02 -34.15 -1.15
N PRO A 55 8.65 -35.34 -0.65
CA PRO A 55 8.42 -35.55 0.79
C PRO A 55 9.66 -35.37 1.66
N ASP A 56 10.86 -35.55 1.10
CA ASP A 56 12.15 -35.45 1.79
C ASP A 56 12.89 -34.12 1.49
N PHE A 57 12.15 -33.05 1.17
CA PHE A 57 12.72 -31.74 0.90
C PHE A 57 13.51 -31.19 2.12
N PRO A 58 14.63 -30.48 1.90
CA PRO A 58 15.36 -29.83 3.00
C PRO A 58 14.68 -28.50 3.41
N GLY A 59 14.90 -28.06 4.65
CA GLY A 59 14.40 -26.78 5.13
C GLY A 59 12.96 -26.85 5.66
N ALA A 60 12.20 -25.76 5.52
CA ALA A 60 10.85 -25.64 6.03
C ALA A 60 10.00 -24.72 5.15
N ILE A 61 8.68 -24.95 5.15
CA ILE A 61 7.68 -24.11 4.50
C ILE A 61 6.74 -23.59 5.59
N GLU A 62 6.51 -22.28 5.64
CA GLU A 62 5.55 -21.64 6.55
C GLU A 62 4.48 -20.92 5.72
N ILE A 63 3.20 -21.18 6.02
CA ILE A 63 2.07 -20.38 5.53
C ILE A 63 1.53 -19.57 6.69
N SER A 64 1.58 -18.24 6.55
CA SER A 64 1.11 -17.30 7.58
C SER A 64 -0.09 -16.50 7.07
N GLY A 65 -1.28 -16.80 7.61
CA GLY A 65 -2.49 -16.02 7.39
C GLY A 65 -2.62 -14.89 8.42
N THR A 66 -2.44 -13.65 7.99
CA THR A 66 -2.47 -12.45 8.86
C THR A 66 -3.70 -11.60 8.65
N VAL A 67 -4.13 -10.91 9.70
CA VAL A 67 -5.18 -9.87 9.65
C VAL A 67 -4.54 -8.48 9.58
N ASP A 68 -5.37 -7.44 9.44
CA ASP A 68 -5.02 -6.03 9.59
C ASP A 68 -4.21 -5.43 8.41
N GLU A 69 -3.97 -6.16 7.32
CA GLU A 69 -3.21 -5.64 6.17
C GLU A 69 -3.91 -4.39 5.59
N GLU A 70 -5.23 -4.49 5.41
CA GLU A 70 -6.08 -3.45 4.82
C GLU A 70 -6.19 -2.19 5.71
N SER A 71 -5.73 -2.29 6.96
CA SER A 71 -5.69 -1.21 7.95
C SER A 71 -4.27 -0.79 8.35
N GLY A 72 -3.24 -1.35 7.69
CA GLY A 72 -1.84 -0.93 7.80
C GLY A 72 -0.85 -2.02 8.17
N GLY A 73 -1.30 -3.21 8.57
CA GLY A 73 -0.51 -4.41 8.84
C GLY A 73 0.17 -4.46 10.20
N PHE A 74 -0.24 -3.60 11.14
CA PHE A 74 0.45 -3.42 12.42
C PHE A 74 0.12 -4.54 13.43
N GLY A 75 -1.13 -4.97 13.47
CA GLY A 75 -1.61 -6.09 14.28
C GLY A 75 -1.32 -7.47 13.67
N GLY A 76 -1.06 -7.52 12.37
CA GLY A 76 -0.71 -8.73 11.62
C GLY A 76 0.79 -8.94 11.47
N VAL A 77 1.31 -8.73 10.25
CA VAL A 77 2.70 -9.04 9.90
C VAL A 77 3.70 -8.28 10.79
N ALA A 78 3.45 -7.00 11.10
CA ALA A 78 4.37 -6.25 11.95
C ALA A 78 4.47 -6.82 13.37
N HIS A 79 3.37 -7.32 13.92
CA HIS A 79 3.36 -7.97 15.23
C HIS A 79 4.15 -9.28 15.20
N LEU A 80 3.88 -10.14 14.21
CA LEU A 80 4.60 -11.40 14.02
C LEU A 80 6.10 -11.18 13.77
N ALA A 81 6.47 -10.16 13.00
CA ALA A 81 7.87 -9.79 12.78
C ALA A 81 8.56 -9.35 14.08
N LYS A 82 7.89 -8.56 14.93
CA LYS A 82 8.41 -8.17 16.26
C LYS A 82 8.62 -9.36 17.19
N LEU A 83 7.79 -10.39 17.07
CA LEU A 83 7.92 -11.65 17.80
C LEU A 83 8.99 -12.57 17.20
N GLY A 84 9.62 -12.19 16.08
CA GLY A 84 10.66 -12.95 15.40
C GLY A 84 10.17 -14.01 14.41
N TYR A 85 8.87 -14.11 14.14
CA TYR A 85 8.33 -15.10 13.20
C TYR A 85 8.78 -14.83 11.75
N PHE A 86 8.92 -13.56 11.39
CA PHE A 86 9.50 -13.14 10.11
C PHE A 86 10.91 -12.62 10.32
N SER A 87 11.83 -13.47 10.79
CA SER A 87 13.24 -13.09 10.97
C SER A 87 14.18 -14.27 10.77
N LYS A 88 15.45 -14.02 10.49
CA LYS A 88 16.47 -15.07 10.44
C LYS A 88 16.80 -15.59 11.85
N PRO A 89 17.10 -16.89 12.01
CA PRO A 89 17.26 -17.92 10.98
C PRO A 89 15.95 -18.65 10.61
N LYS A 90 14.78 -18.17 11.04
CA LYS A 90 13.52 -18.87 10.85
C LYS A 90 12.98 -18.75 9.42
N VAL A 91 13.08 -17.57 8.83
CA VAL A 91 12.61 -17.27 7.48
C VAL A 91 13.72 -16.61 6.67
N ASP A 92 14.02 -17.17 5.50
CA ASP A 92 15.00 -16.64 4.56
C ASP A 92 14.36 -15.88 3.39
N HIS A 93 13.22 -16.38 2.90
CA HIS A 93 12.53 -15.90 1.70
C HIS A 93 11.04 -15.73 1.98
N VAL A 94 10.40 -14.72 1.40
CA VAL A 94 8.97 -14.46 1.57
C VAL A 94 8.30 -14.21 0.22
N ILE A 95 7.15 -14.85 0.00
CA ILE A 95 6.23 -14.55 -1.11
C ILE A 95 4.91 -14.10 -0.47
N ILE A 96 4.46 -12.90 -0.78
CA ILE A 96 3.16 -12.36 -0.38
C ILE A 96 2.22 -12.56 -1.58
N PRO A 97 1.21 -13.45 -1.52
CA PRO A 97 0.45 -13.82 -2.70
C PRO A 97 -0.63 -12.80 -3.15
N GLU A 98 -0.23 -11.54 -3.30
CA GLU A 98 -1.10 -10.42 -3.74
C GLU A 98 -1.47 -10.50 -5.23
N PRO A 99 -2.61 -9.92 -5.65
CA PRO A 99 -3.09 -10.01 -7.02
C PRO A 99 -2.41 -9.02 -7.97
N LEU A 100 -1.36 -9.46 -8.67
CA LEU A 100 -0.59 -8.62 -9.61
C LEU A 100 -0.49 -9.19 -11.03
N ASN A 101 -1.43 -10.06 -11.40
CA ASN A 101 -1.39 -10.98 -12.54
C ASN A 101 -0.35 -12.09 -12.36
N LYS A 102 -0.73 -13.30 -12.81
CA LYS A 102 0.04 -14.55 -12.66
C LYS A 102 1.39 -14.58 -13.39
N ASP A 103 1.68 -13.60 -14.23
CA ASP A 103 2.88 -13.47 -15.05
C ASP A 103 3.80 -12.33 -14.61
N ARG A 104 3.51 -11.68 -13.46
CA ARG A 104 4.27 -10.54 -12.97
C ARG A 104 4.83 -10.76 -11.58
N ILE A 105 6.05 -10.32 -11.37
CA ILE A 105 6.69 -10.29 -10.06
C ILE A 105 6.70 -8.85 -9.56
N CYS A 106 6.03 -8.59 -8.45
CA CYS A 106 6.10 -7.30 -7.80
C CYS A 106 7.26 -7.27 -6.82
N LEU A 107 8.25 -6.45 -7.15
CA LEU A 107 9.49 -6.34 -6.38
C LEU A 107 9.34 -5.45 -5.15
N GLY A 108 8.29 -4.64 -5.08
CA GLY A 108 8.33 -3.48 -4.21
C GLY A 108 7.13 -2.57 -4.30
N HIS A 109 7.24 -1.45 -3.60
CA HIS A 109 6.23 -0.41 -3.59
C HIS A 109 6.85 0.98 -3.42
N ARG A 110 6.07 1.99 -3.79
CA ARG A 110 6.36 3.40 -3.46
C ARG A 110 6.30 3.64 -1.95
N GLY A 111 6.96 4.72 -1.52
CA GLY A 111 6.83 5.21 -0.16
C GLY A 111 5.52 5.94 0.06
N VAL A 112 5.10 6.05 1.31
CA VAL A 112 3.96 6.87 1.73
C VAL A 112 4.33 7.70 2.94
N TRP A 113 3.93 8.95 2.91
CA TRP A 113 3.95 9.84 4.06
C TRP A 113 2.59 10.49 4.19
N TRP A 114 1.89 10.17 5.28
CA TRP A 114 0.67 10.85 5.68
C TRP A 114 0.98 11.82 6.79
N ALA A 115 0.52 13.05 6.66
CA ALA A 115 0.65 14.07 7.68
C ALA A 115 -0.63 14.90 7.78
N GLU A 116 -0.89 15.39 8.98
CA GLU A 116 -1.86 16.43 9.24
C GLU A 116 -1.11 17.76 9.43
N ILE A 117 -1.51 18.77 8.67
CA ILE A 117 -1.01 20.14 8.76
C ILE A 117 -2.13 20.98 9.37
N GLU A 118 -1.86 21.63 10.50
CA GLU A 118 -2.80 22.53 11.16
C GLU A 118 -2.28 23.96 11.04
N THR A 119 -3.04 24.84 10.39
CA THR A 119 -2.81 26.29 10.49
C THR A 119 -3.60 26.85 11.65
N LYS A 120 -2.99 27.77 12.40
CA LYS A 120 -3.59 28.38 13.59
C LYS A 120 -4.11 29.78 13.31
N GLY A 121 -5.04 30.22 14.16
CA GLY A 121 -5.65 31.54 14.16
C GLY A 121 -6.09 31.94 15.56
N GLU A 122 -7.04 32.89 15.62
CA GLU A 122 -7.53 33.48 16.85
C GLU A 122 -9.05 33.67 16.75
N ILE A 123 -9.80 33.09 17.68
CA ILE A 123 -11.26 33.10 17.65
C ILE A 123 -11.79 34.51 17.89
N ALA A 124 -12.82 34.90 17.13
CA ALA A 124 -13.55 36.15 17.33
C ALA A 124 -14.98 36.01 16.81
N HIS A 125 -15.83 36.97 17.13
CA HIS A 125 -17.16 37.05 16.52
C HIS A 125 -17.05 37.26 15.00
N GLY A 126 -17.77 36.48 14.21
CA GLY A 126 -17.67 36.45 12.75
C GLY A 126 -18.01 37.77 12.06
N SER A 127 -18.86 38.60 12.68
CA SER A 127 -19.14 39.98 12.22
C SER A 127 -18.06 41.00 12.59
N MET A 128 -17.08 40.63 13.44
CA MET A 128 -15.95 41.47 13.83
C MET A 128 -14.62 40.72 13.55
N PRO A 129 -14.37 40.30 12.30
CA PRO A 129 -13.26 39.40 12.00
C PRO A 129 -11.88 40.04 12.20
N PHE A 130 -11.82 41.37 12.26
CA PHE A 130 -10.61 42.15 12.57
C PHE A 130 -10.14 42.01 14.03
N LEU A 131 -10.96 41.45 14.92
CA LEU A 131 -10.58 41.10 16.30
C LEU A 131 -9.96 39.71 16.42
N GLY A 132 -10.02 38.89 15.36
CA GLY A 132 -9.47 37.53 15.34
C GLY A 132 -8.41 37.35 14.26
N ASP A 133 -8.11 36.09 13.98
CA ASP A 133 -7.22 35.67 12.91
C ASP A 133 -7.70 34.37 12.30
N ASN A 134 -7.84 34.33 10.98
CA ASN A 134 -8.63 33.29 10.32
C ASN A 134 -7.71 32.18 9.80
N ALA A 135 -7.67 31.05 10.53
CA ALA A 135 -6.89 29.88 10.18
C ALA A 135 -7.20 29.34 8.78
N VAL A 136 -8.47 29.35 8.35
CA VAL A 136 -8.86 28.90 7.00
C VAL A 136 -8.21 29.77 5.91
N ARG A 137 -8.06 31.07 6.14
CA ARG A 137 -7.33 31.95 5.21
C ARG A 137 -5.82 31.66 5.19
N HIS A 138 -5.23 31.20 6.29
CA HIS A 138 -3.85 30.73 6.33
C HIS A 138 -3.70 29.42 5.55
N MET A 139 -4.59 28.45 5.76
CA MET A 139 -4.60 27.21 4.99
C MET A 139 -4.78 27.48 3.49
N GLY A 140 -5.61 28.45 3.10
CA GLY A 140 -5.71 28.86 1.70
C GLY A 140 -4.38 29.33 1.07
N ALA A 141 -3.50 29.95 1.86
CA ALA A 141 -2.16 30.32 1.39
C ALA A 141 -1.23 29.10 1.25
N VAL A 142 -1.37 28.10 2.13
CA VAL A 142 -0.66 26.81 2.02
C VAL A 142 -1.08 26.08 0.74
N LEU A 143 -2.38 25.93 0.52
CA LEU A 143 -2.93 25.30 -0.68
C LEU A 143 -2.45 25.99 -1.96
N TRP A 144 -2.47 27.33 -1.97
CA TRP A 144 -1.95 28.09 -3.11
C TRP A 144 -0.48 27.78 -3.40
N ALA A 145 0.37 27.74 -2.37
CA ALA A 145 1.78 27.40 -2.54
C ALA A 145 1.97 25.94 -2.97
N PHE A 146 1.12 25.01 -2.54
CA PHE A 146 1.16 23.63 -3.05
C PHE A 146 0.85 23.56 -4.55
N GLU A 147 -0.14 24.30 -5.03
CA GLU A 147 -0.50 24.37 -6.45
C GLU A 147 0.60 25.02 -7.30
N ASP A 148 1.18 26.13 -6.83
CA ASP A 148 2.15 26.91 -7.62
C ASP A 148 3.57 26.32 -7.59
N GLU A 149 3.95 25.68 -6.48
CA GLU A 149 5.34 25.25 -6.24
C GLU A 149 5.47 23.73 -6.12
N LEU A 150 4.69 23.10 -5.23
CA LEU A 150 4.91 21.70 -4.85
C LEU A 150 4.44 20.72 -5.92
N PHE A 151 3.19 20.78 -6.37
CA PHE A 151 2.68 19.84 -7.39
C PHE A 151 3.50 19.90 -8.69
N PRO A 152 3.87 21.08 -9.23
CA PRO A 152 4.76 21.15 -10.39
C PRO A 152 6.16 20.57 -10.14
N ALA A 153 6.69 20.67 -8.91
CA ALA A 153 7.96 20.06 -8.55
C ALA A 153 7.85 18.53 -8.47
N LEU A 154 6.77 17.99 -7.90
CA LEU A 154 6.49 16.56 -7.84
C LEU A 154 6.34 15.96 -9.24
N ASP A 155 5.67 16.66 -10.15
CA ASP A 155 5.50 16.23 -11.54
C ASP A 155 6.85 16.05 -12.25
N ARG A 156 7.90 16.79 -11.87
CA ARG A 156 9.23 16.64 -12.48
C ARG A 156 9.99 15.42 -11.97
N LYS A 157 9.57 14.82 -10.86
CA LYS A 157 10.20 13.65 -10.27
C LYS A 157 9.62 12.39 -10.90
N VAL A 158 10.43 11.74 -11.71
CA VAL A 158 10.04 10.51 -12.42
C VAL A 158 11.02 9.40 -12.07
N THR A 159 10.50 8.27 -11.60
CA THR A 159 11.31 7.11 -11.23
C THR A 159 11.68 6.27 -12.46
N ARG A 160 12.81 5.55 -12.35
CA ARG A 160 13.15 4.46 -13.27
C ARG A 160 12.58 3.11 -12.83
N MET A 161 12.05 3.03 -11.61
CA MET A 161 11.33 1.85 -11.15
C MET A 161 10.20 1.49 -12.13
N PRO A 162 9.94 0.19 -12.36
CA PRO A 162 8.85 -0.24 -13.22
C PRO A 162 7.50 -0.15 -12.49
N VAL A 163 7.15 1.04 -11.99
CA VAL A 163 5.87 1.26 -11.30
C VAL A 163 4.73 1.14 -12.31
N VAL A 164 3.70 0.39 -11.95
CA VAL A 164 2.47 0.27 -12.74
C VAL A 164 1.28 0.80 -11.93
N PRO A 165 0.34 1.54 -12.53
CA PRO A 165 0.31 2.00 -13.92
C PRO A 165 1.32 3.15 -14.18
N GLU A 166 1.58 3.49 -15.46
CA GLU A 166 2.56 4.50 -15.87
C GLU A 166 2.35 5.87 -15.19
N GLY A 167 1.09 6.25 -14.92
CA GLY A 167 0.76 7.48 -14.19
C GLY A 167 1.31 7.53 -12.76
N ALA A 168 1.62 6.38 -12.15
CA ALA A 168 2.17 6.28 -10.81
C ALA A 168 3.71 6.34 -10.74
N LYS A 169 4.40 6.56 -11.88
CA LYS A 169 5.88 6.72 -11.92
C LYS A 169 6.36 8.09 -11.50
N ARG A 170 5.46 8.99 -11.13
CA ARG A 170 5.79 10.30 -10.58
C ARG A 170 5.59 10.32 -9.08
N SER A 171 6.32 11.17 -8.37
CA SER A 171 5.94 11.52 -7.00
C SER A 171 4.57 12.20 -7.04
N THR A 172 3.71 11.92 -6.07
CA THR A 172 2.36 12.48 -6.05
C THR A 172 1.99 12.87 -4.64
N MET A 173 1.13 13.87 -4.49
CA MET A 173 0.50 14.19 -3.23
C MET A 173 -0.99 14.40 -3.46
N ASN A 174 -1.80 13.72 -2.67
CA ASN A 174 -3.24 13.92 -2.61
C ASN A 174 -3.58 14.71 -1.35
N ILE A 175 -4.49 15.67 -1.48
CA ILE A 175 -5.14 16.30 -0.33
C ILE A 175 -6.36 15.45 0.01
N ASN A 176 -6.29 14.73 1.13
CA ASN A 176 -7.34 13.81 1.53
C ASN A 176 -8.56 14.56 2.09
N SER A 177 -8.31 15.50 3.01
CA SER A 177 -9.37 16.25 3.68
C SER A 177 -8.89 17.62 4.14
N ILE A 178 -9.84 18.55 4.28
CA ILE A 178 -9.63 19.86 4.90
C ILE A 178 -10.81 20.19 5.80
N HIS A 179 -10.54 20.56 7.05
CA HIS A 179 -11.54 20.89 8.05
C HIS A 179 -11.14 22.18 8.77
N GLY A 180 -11.99 23.20 8.73
CA GLY A 180 -11.69 24.49 9.34
C GLY A 180 -12.86 25.08 10.10
N GLY A 181 -12.56 25.67 11.26
CA GLY A 181 -13.57 26.17 12.19
C GLY A 181 -14.07 25.07 13.13
N GLN A 182 -15.23 25.31 13.74
CA GLN A 182 -15.85 24.36 14.68
C GLN A 182 -16.32 23.11 13.93
N THR A 183 -16.23 21.94 14.57
CA THR A 183 -16.60 20.67 13.98
C THR A 183 -18.10 20.60 13.65
N GLU A 184 -18.44 19.87 12.59
CA GLU A 184 -19.84 19.61 12.17
C GLU A 184 -20.56 18.58 13.05
N ASP A 185 -19.95 18.17 14.18
CA ASP A 185 -20.53 17.20 15.12
C ASP A 185 -21.86 17.68 15.74
N PHE A 186 -22.23 18.95 15.52
CA PHE A 186 -23.49 19.55 15.89
C PHE A 186 -24.63 19.25 14.89
N ARG A 187 -25.38 18.18 15.15
CA ARG A 187 -26.77 18.00 14.64
C ARG A 187 -27.75 18.93 15.40
N PRO A 188 -28.92 19.26 14.81
CA PRO A 188 -29.11 20.18 13.69
C PRO A 188 -29.08 21.63 14.21
N GLY A 189 -27.92 22.28 14.15
CA GLY A 189 -27.76 23.70 14.50
C GLY A 189 -27.22 24.50 13.32
N LEU A 190 -27.49 25.81 13.27
CA LEU A 190 -26.73 26.70 12.39
C LEU A 190 -25.30 26.83 12.94
N PRO A 191 -24.27 26.92 12.09
CA PRO A 191 -22.90 27.14 12.54
C PRO A 191 -22.79 28.44 13.35
N SER A 192 -22.02 28.40 14.44
CA SER A 192 -21.75 29.59 15.23
C SER A 192 -20.97 30.62 14.40
N PRO A 193 -21.34 31.92 14.41
CA PRO A 193 -20.65 32.94 13.65
C PRO A 193 -19.32 33.28 14.32
N ASN A 194 -18.32 32.43 14.15
CA ASN A 194 -16.99 32.56 14.73
C ASN A 194 -15.93 32.63 13.62
N VAL A 195 -14.89 33.43 13.84
CA VAL A 195 -13.65 33.35 13.06
C VAL A 195 -12.96 32.03 13.40
N PRO A 196 -12.64 31.17 12.42
CA PRO A 196 -11.91 29.93 12.65
C PRO A 196 -10.51 30.16 13.21
N ASP A 197 -10.23 29.60 14.38
CA ASP A 197 -8.92 29.59 15.04
C ASP A 197 -8.07 28.35 14.69
N SER A 198 -8.65 27.36 14.02
CA SER A 198 -7.95 26.18 13.50
C SER A 198 -8.46 25.79 12.11
N CYS A 199 -7.55 25.27 11.28
CA CYS A 199 -7.84 24.57 10.04
C CYS A 199 -6.82 23.46 9.81
N ARG A 200 -7.30 22.22 9.62
CA ARG A 200 -6.50 21.00 9.48
C ARG A 200 -6.64 20.42 8.08
N LEU A 201 -5.51 20.04 7.50
CA LEU A 201 -5.37 19.43 6.18
C LEU A 201 -4.67 18.08 6.33
N THR A 202 -5.24 17.00 5.82
CA THR A 202 -4.53 15.71 5.73
C THR A 202 -3.98 15.50 4.32
N ILE A 203 -2.69 15.22 4.21
CA ILE A 203 -2.01 14.90 2.95
C ILE A 203 -1.67 13.40 2.87
N ASP A 204 -1.78 12.82 1.68
CA ASP A 204 -1.22 11.52 1.31
C ASP A 204 -0.14 11.76 0.25
N ARG A 205 1.14 11.77 0.67
CA ARG A 205 2.27 11.93 -0.24
C ARG A 205 2.90 10.58 -0.55
N ARG A 206 2.85 10.19 -1.83
CA ARG A 206 3.48 8.98 -2.37
C ARG A 206 4.81 9.32 -3.02
N PHE A 207 5.89 8.69 -2.59
CA PHE A 207 7.25 9.06 -2.97
C PHE A 207 8.07 7.90 -3.51
N LEU A 208 9.11 8.21 -4.25
CA LEU A 208 9.88 7.28 -5.06
C LEU A 208 11.11 6.77 -4.29
N LEU A 209 11.68 5.65 -4.73
CA LEU A 209 12.89 5.07 -4.14
C LEU A 209 14.11 6.01 -4.26
N GLU A 210 14.12 6.86 -5.28
CA GLU A 210 15.15 7.88 -5.48
C GLU A 210 15.01 9.09 -4.54
N GLU A 211 13.93 9.18 -3.76
CA GLU A 211 13.70 10.28 -2.82
C GLU A 211 14.02 9.86 -1.37
N ASP A 212 14.73 10.74 -0.64
CA ASP A 212 14.90 10.62 0.79
C ASP A 212 13.70 11.20 1.56
N LEU A 213 13.24 10.51 2.61
CA LEU A 213 12.07 10.92 3.39
C LEU A 213 12.27 12.30 4.05
N GLY A 214 13.49 12.63 4.50
CA GLY A 214 13.78 13.95 5.06
C GLY A 214 13.56 15.06 4.03
N THR A 215 14.02 14.86 2.80
CA THR A 215 13.78 15.79 1.68
C THR A 215 12.29 15.88 1.32
N VAL A 216 11.61 14.74 1.29
CA VAL A 216 10.15 14.67 1.07
C VAL A 216 9.38 15.53 2.06
N LYS A 217 9.75 15.46 3.35
CA LYS A 217 9.15 16.29 4.40
C LYS A 217 9.56 17.75 4.28
N SER A 218 10.82 18.02 3.98
CA SER A 218 11.33 19.38 3.87
C SER A 218 10.64 20.18 2.78
N GLU A 219 10.27 19.55 1.65
CA GLU A 219 9.50 20.22 0.59
C GLU A 219 8.16 20.81 1.06
N VAL A 220 7.54 20.19 2.06
CA VAL A 220 6.32 20.72 2.69
C VAL A 220 6.68 21.74 3.77
N THR A 221 7.62 21.42 4.67
CA THR A 221 7.95 22.32 5.79
C THR A 221 8.63 23.61 5.33
N ASP A 222 9.40 23.59 4.25
CA ASP A 222 10.05 24.78 3.68
C ASP A 222 9.01 25.80 3.19
N ILE A 223 7.91 25.32 2.59
CA ILE A 223 6.75 26.16 2.20
C ILE A 223 6.10 26.75 3.45
N LEU A 224 5.82 25.93 4.46
CA LEU A 224 5.18 26.37 5.71
C LEU A 224 6.04 27.37 6.48
N ASP A 225 7.35 27.13 6.56
CA ASP A 225 8.32 28.02 7.20
C ASP A 225 8.48 29.33 6.45
N ARG A 226 8.41 29.31 5.11
CA ARG A 226 8.37 30.53 4.31
C ARG A 226 7.12 31.34 4.59
N LEU A 227 5.94 30.71 4.60
CA LEU A 227 4.69 31.37 4.95
C LEU A 227 4.70 31.93 6.37
N LYS A 228 5.32 31.24 7.33
CA LYS A 228 5.52 31.73 8.71
C LYS A 228 6.36 33.01 8.78
N ARG A 229 7.32 33.20 7.87
CA ARG A 229 8.12 34.43 7.77
C ARG A 229 7.40 35.56 7.04
N GLU A 230 6.67 35.24 5.98
CA GLU A 230 6.13 36.23 5.03
C GLU A 230 4.70 36.68 5.36
N ARG A 231 3.89 35.81 5.95
CA ARG A 231 2.48 36.07 6.24
C ARG A 231 2.29 36.43 7.70
N LYS A 232 1.80 37.65 7.94
CA LYS A 232 1.49 38.16 9.28
C LYS A 232 0.63 37.15 10.08
N LYS A 233 1.05 36.89 11.33
CA LYS A 233 0.41 35.98 12.30
C LYS A 233 0.29 34.49 11.87
N PHE A 234 0.84 34.08 10.72
CA PHE A 234 0.81 32.67 10.32
C PHE A 234 1.61 31.81 11.32
N ASP A 235 0.97 30.79 11.87
CA ASP A 235 1.62 29.71 12.61
C ASP A 235 1.01 28.38 12.20
N TYR A 236 1.79 27.31 12.37
CA TYR A 236 1.37 25.97 11.97
C TYR A 236 1.93 24.90 12.90
N GLU A 237 1.27 23.74 12.89
CA GLU A 237 1.79 22.47 13.39
C GLU A 237 1.70 21.42 12.28
N ILE A 238 2.62 20.45 12.31
CA ILE A 238 2.57 19.27 11.47
C ILE A 238 2.71 18.03 12.34
N ARG A 239 1.86 17.05 12.08
CA ARG A 239 1.87 15.76 12.78
C ARG A 239 1.94 14.64 11.76
N ASP A 240 2.99 13.83 11.88
CA ASP A 240 3.12 12.60 11.10
C ASP A 240 2.05 11.59 11.54
N LEU A 241 1.30 11.08 10.57
CA LEU A 241 0.26 10.06 10.79
C LEU A 241 0.77 8.67 10.40
N MET A 242 1.47 8.56 9.26
CA MET A 242 2.03 7.30 8.79
C MET A 242 3.26 7.54 7.92
N GLU A 243 4.27 6.68 8.08
CA GLU A 243 5.48 6.66 7.26
C GLU A 243 5.81 5.23 6.83
N VAL A 244 5.91 5.04 5.51
CA VAL A 244 6.45 3.83 4.91
C VAL A 244 7.47 4.23 3.88
N LEU A 245 8.69 3.71 4.02
CA LEU A 245 9.74 3.92 3.03
C LEU A 245 9.45 3.10 1.76
N PRO A 246 9.82 3.61 0.57
CA PRO A 246 9.81 2.82 -0.64
C PRO A 246 10.73 1.61 -0.48
N LEU A 247 10.37 0.52 -1.13
CA LEU A 247 11.13 -0.72 -1.11
C LEU A 247 11.15 -1.31 -2.50
N MET A 248 12.29 -1.91 -2.87
CA MET A 248 12.42 -2.72 -4.07
C MET A 248 13.41 -3.85 -3.78
N THR A 249 12.96 -5.08 -3.89
CA THR A 249 13.80 -6.27 -3.83
C THR A 249 14.64 -6.36 -5.10
N GLU A 250 15.91 -6.71 -4.92
CA GLU A 250 16.86 -6.84 -6.03
C GLU A 250 16.43 -7.94 -6.99
N ARG A 251 16.57 -7.69 -8.30
CA ARG A 251 16.12 -8.64 -9.34
C ARG A 251 16.87 -9.98 -9.30
N ASP A 252 18.07 -9.98 -8.72
CA ASP A 252 18.90 -11.17 -8.59
C ASP A 252 18.74 -11.88 -7.24
N ALA A 253 17.81 -11.43 -6.38
CA ALA A 253 17.48 -12.09 -5.13
C ALA A 253 16.97 -13.53 -5.39
N PRO A 254 17.33 -14.49 -4.52
CA PRO A 254 16.89 -15.88 -4.65
C PRO A 254 15.39 -16.07 -4.90
N VAL A 255 14.50 -15.40 -4.15
CA VAL A 255 13.04 -15.55 -4.32
C VAL A 255 12.60 -15.07 -5.71
N VAL A 256 13.22 -13.99 -6.20
CA VAL A 256 12.89 -13.40 -7.50
C VAL A 256 13.27 -14.35 -8.63
N LYS A 257 14.49 -14.91 -8.59
CA LYS A 257 14.97 -15.88 -9.59
C LYS A 257 14.12 -17.15 -9.60
N ALA A 258 13.76 -17.65 -8.42
CA ALA A 258 12.97 -18.87 -8.28
C ALA A 258 11.55 -18.71 -8.87
N VAL A 259 10.87 -17.59 -8.56
CA VAL A 259 9.55 -17.31 -9.13
C VAL A 259 9.64 -17.00 -10.63
N ALA A 260 10.68 -16.28 -11.07
CA ALA A 260 10.90 -16.01 -12.50
C ALA A 260 11.05 -17.30 -13.32
N GLN A 261 11.82 -18.27 -12.81
CA GLN A 261 11.96 -19.57 -13.43
C GLN A 261 10.62 -20.32 -13.52
N GLY A 262 9.83 -20.31 -12.45
CA GLY A 262 8.49 -20.89 -12.47
C GLY A 262 7.58 -20.24 -13.51
N ILE A 263 7.60 -18.91 -13.66
CA ILE A 263 6.83 -18.19 -14.68
C ILE A 263 7.28 -18.63 -16.08
N MET A 264 8.59 -18.70 -16.34
CA MET A 264 9.11 -19.15 -17.64
C MET A 264 8.65 -20.57 -17.99
N GLU A 265 8.66 -21.50 -17.03
CA GLU A 265 8.25 -22.89 -17.27
C GLU A 265 6.76 -23.04 -17.51
N ILE A 266 5.92 -22.26 -16.83
CA ILE A 266 4.46 -22.37 -16.95
C ILE A 266 3.92 -21.58 -18.14
N PHE A 267 4.53 -20.46 -18.50
CA PHE A 267 3.99 -19.53 -19.49
C PHE A 267 4.84 -19.37 -20.75
N ASP A 268 6.02 -20.01 -20.83
CA ASP A 268 6.96 -19.91 -21.96
C ASP A 268 7.35 -18.45 -22.29
N ARG A 269 7.52 -17.63 -21.24
CA ARG A 269 7.96 -16.23 -21.36
C ARG A 269 8.60 -15.70 -20.08
N GLU A 270 9.42 -14.67 -20.25
CA GLU A 270 9.98 -13.90 -19.14
C GLU A 270 8.88 -13.20 -18.33
N PRO A 271 9.01 -13.10 -17.00
CA PRO A 271 8.09 -12.32 -16.17
C PRO A 271 8.23 -10.82 -16.42
N ASP A 272 7.11 -10.11 -16.30
CA ASP A 272 7.18 -8.67 -16.10
C ASP A 272 7.57 -8.38 -14.64
N TYR A 273 8.50 -7.44 -14.45
CA TYR A 273 8.86 -6.96 -13.12
C TYR A 273 8.17 -5.63 -12.87
N VAL A 274 7.44 -5.53 -11.77
CA VAL A 274 6.64 -4.35 -11.47
C VAL A 274 6.89 -3.84 -10.05
N ILE A 275 6.54 -2.58 -9.83
CA ILE A 275 6.45 -1.95 -8.52
C ILE A 275 5.02 -1.48 -8.30
N SER A 276 4.48 -1.79 -7.12
CA SER A 276 3.13 -1.39 -6.77
C SER A 276 3.03 0.11 -6.51
N PRO A 277 1.93 0.77 -6.93
CA PRO A 277 1.70 2.16 -6.62
C PRO A 277 1.27 2.35 -5.15
N GLY A 278 0.65 1.30 -4.56
CA GLY A 278 0.29 1.18 -3.15
C GLY A 278 1.34 0.40 -2.35
N THR A 279 1.16 0.25 -1.04
CA THR A 279 2.10 -0.47 -0.16
C THR A 279 1.52 -1.80 0.28
N TYR A 280 2.35 -2.83 0.42
CA TYR A 280 1.99 -4.12 1.02
C TYR A 280 2.73 -4.35 2.35
N ASP A 281 2.42 -5.46 3.02
CA ASP A 281 3.11 -5.91 4.24
C ASP A 281 4.62 -6.20 4.06
N GLN A 282 5.11 -6.21 2.81
CA GLN A 282 6.55 -6.25 2.47
C GLN A 282 7.36 -5.22 3.29
N LYS A 283 6.76 -4.04 3.54
CA LYS A 283 7.35 -2.98 4.39
C LYS A 283 7.72 -3.45 5.79
N HIS A 284 6.88 -4.28 6.42
CA HIS A 284 7.08 -4.76 7.78
C HIS A 284 8.08 -5.91 7.82
N ILE A 285 8.03 -6.79 6.83
CA ILE A 285 9.01 -7.86 6.63
C ILE A 285 10.43 -7.28 6.49
N ALA A 286 10.60 -6.23 5.69
CA ALA A 286 11.90 -5.59 5.52
C ALA A 286 12.31 -4.75 6.73
N ARG A 287 11.43 -3.85 7.22
CA ARG A 287 11.76 -2.89 8.28
C ARG A 287 12.00 -3.54 9.64
N ILE A 288 11.19 -4.54 10.00
CA ILE A 288 11.20 -5.18 11.33
C ILE A 288 11.91 -6.52 11.26
N GLY A 289 11.54 -7.34 10.26
CA GLY A 289 12.10 -8.67 10.08
C GLY A 289 13.52 -8.69 9.52
N HIS A 290 13.95 -7.58 8.89
CA HIS A 290 15.22 -7.46 8.16
C HIS A 290 15.37 -8.50 7.04
N ILE A 291 14.24 -8.90 6.43
CA ILE A 291 14.20 -9.81 5.28
C ILE A 291 13.88 -8.99 4.02
N TYR A 292 14.87 -8.84 3.15
CA TYR A 292 14.73 -8.08 1.89
C TYR A 292 14.46 -8.99 0.68
N ASP A 293 14.64 -10.31 0.85
CA ASP A 293 14.33 -11.35 -0.13
C ASP A 293 12.83 -11.70 -0.05
N CYS A 294 12.00 -10.71 -0.36
CA CYS A 294 10.56 -10.70 -0.13
C CYS A 294 9.87 -10.08 -1.35
N ILE A 295 8.95 -10.77 -1.99
CA ILE A 295 8.21 -10.25 -3.16
C ILE A 295 6.71 -10.42 -2.98
N ALA A 296 5.94 -9.69 -3.78
CA ALA A 296 4.54 -10.00 -3.99
C ALA A 296 4.33 -10.73 -5.34
N TYR A 297 3.62 -11.85 -5.30
CA TYR A 297 3.33 -12.69 -6.47
C TYR A 297 2.08 -13.56 -6.24
N GLY A 298 1.04 -13.36 -7.03
CA GLY A 298 -0.20 -14.12 -6.90
C GLY A 298 -1.15 -13.95 -8.10
N PRO A 299 -2.21 -14.78 -8.16
CA PRO A 299 -3.23 -14.69 -9.19
C PRO A 299 -4.13 -13.48 -8.96
N GLY A 300 -4.89 -13.10 -9.99
CA GLY A 300 -5.86 -12.02 -9.90
C GLY A 300 -5.36 -10.70 -10.47
N ILE A 301 -6.28 -9.76 -10.58
CA ILE A 301 -6.08 -8.47 -11.24
C ILE A 301 -6.31 -7.37 -10.21
N LEU A 302 -5.27 -6.61 -9.88
CA LEU A 302 -5.33 -5.55 -8.87
C LEU A 302 -6.48 -4.56 -9.09
N ASP A 303 -6.82 -4.26 -10.35
CA ASP A 303 -7.90 -3.32 -10.71
C ASP A 303 -9.30 -3.76 -10.25
N LEU A 304 -9.47 -5.03 -9.89
CA LEU A 304 -10.71 -5.59 -9.35
C LEU A 304 -10.79 -5.48 -7.82
N ALA A 305 -9.66 -5.29 -7.15
CA ALA A 305 -9.61 -5.14 -5.70
C ALA A 305 -10.47 -3.96 -5.25
N HIS A 306 -11.12 -4.13 -4.10
CA HIS A 306 -11.97 -3.12 -3.44
C HIS A 306 -13.20 -2.66 -4.24
N ARG A 307 -13.52 -3.31 -5.36
CA ARG A 307 -14.69 -3.00 -6.20
C ARG A 307 -15.78 -4.07 -6.09
N PRO A 308 -17.04 -3.73 -6.43
CA PRO A 308 -18.09 -4.73 -6.60
C PRO A 308 -17.76 -5.72 -7.70
N ASP A 309 -18.32 -6.93 -7.57
CA ASP A 309 -18.08 -8.05 -8.50
C ASP A 309 -16.60 -8.40 -8.66
N GLU A 310 -15.83 -8.29 -7.58
CA GLU A 310 -14.46 -8.80 -7.50
C GLU A 310 -14.44 -10.31 -7.78
N TRP A 311 -13.45 -10.77 -8.56
CA TRP A 311 -13.27 -12.17 -8.88
C TRP A 311 -11.82 -12.55 -9.14
N VAL A 312 -11.52 -13.84 -9.03
CA VAL A 312 -10.25 -14.45 -9.46
C VAL A 312 -10.51 -15.63 -10.40
N GLY A 313 -9.65 -15.81 -11.40
CA GLY A 313 -9.73 -16.94 -12.33
C GLY A 313 -9.21 -18.22 -11.70
N ILE A 314 -9.97 -19.32 -11.79
CA ILE A 314 -9.55 -20.62 -11.24
C ILE A 314 -8.30 -21.13 -11.96
N SER A 315 -8.23 -20.96 -13.28
CA SER A 315 -7.01 -21.28 -14.05
C SER A 315 -5.80 -20.49 -13.57
N ASP A 316 -6.00 -19.21 -13.26
CA ASP A 316 -4.93 -18.31 -12.81
C ASP A 316 -4.41 -18.76 -11.45
N MET A 317 -5.31 -19.13 -10.53
CA MET A 317 -4.94 -19.71 -9.23
C MET A 317 -4.11 -20.99 -9.39
N VAL A 318 -4.56 -21.92 -10.25
CA VAL A 318 -3.85 -23.19 -10.50
C VAL A 318 -2.46 -22.94 -11.10
N GLU A 319 -2.34 -22.04 -12.07
CA GLU A 319 -1.06 -21.71 -12.70
C GLU A 319 -0.12 -20.99 -11.73
N SER A 320 -0.62 -20.05 -10.94
CA SER A 320 0.17 -19.40 -9.88
C SER A 320 0.64 -20.39 -8.81
N ALA A 321 -0.19 -21.38 -8.45
CA ALA A 321 0.21 -22.46 -7.55
C ALA A 321 1.36 -23.30 -8.12
N LYS A 322 1.32 -23.64 -9.41
CA LYS A 322 2.43 -24.35 -10.08
C LYS A 322 3.72 -23.55 -10.06
N VAL A 323 3.65 -22.25 -10.37
CA VAL A 323 4.82 -21.35 -10.29
C VAL A 323 5.41 -21.33 -8.88
N MET A 324 4.57 -21.17 -7.86
CA MET A 324 5.02 -21.18 -6.46
C MET A 324 5.64 -22.53 -6.07
N ALA A 325 5.08 -23.67 -6.52
CA ALA A 325 5.63 -24.99 -6.26
C ALA A 325 7.01 -25.20 -6.92
N ILE A 326 7.21 -24.71 -8.14
CA ILE A 326 8.53 -24.68 -8.81
C ILE A 326 9.49 -23.80 -8.02
N GLY A 327 9.04 -22.62 -7.59
CA GLY A 327 9.81 -21.71 -6.75
C GLY A 327 10.28 -22.36 -5.43
N LEU A 328 9.39 -23.09 -4.75
CA LEU A 328 9.72 -23.85 -3.55
C LEU A 328 10.83 -24.87 -3.81
N ASN A 329 10.74 -25.64 -4.90
CA ASN A 329 11.79 -26.61 -5.26
C ASN A 329 13.14 -25.93 -5.47
N ILE A 330 13.18 -24.79 -6.17
CA ILE A 330 14.41 -24.05 -6.45
C ILE A 330 15.01 -23.49 -5.15
N LEU A 331 14.20 -22.89 -4.29
CA LEU A 331 14.66 -22.26 -3.05
C LEU A 331 15.15 -23.29 -2.01
N LEU A 332 14.46 -24.42 -1.90
CA LEU A 332 14.76 -25.42 -0.88
C LEU A 332 15.86 -26.39 -1.35
N SER A 333 15.80 -26.85 -2.60
CA SER A 333 16.72 -27.89 -3.10
C SER A 333 17.92 -27.33 -3.87
N GLY A 334 17.89 -26.06 -4.28
CA GLY A 334 18.92 -25.45 -5.14
C GLY A 334 18.99 -26.02 -6.56
N ALA A 335 18.03 -26.88 -6.94
CA ALA A 335 17.93 -27.50 -8.25
C ALA A 335 16.82 -26.80 -9.07
N GLY A 336 17.08 -26.52 -10.35
CA GLY A 336 16.02 -26.19 -11.30
C GLY A 336 15.00 -27.34 -11.36
N ALA A 337 13.75 -27.02 -11.72
CA ALA A 337 12.72 -28.05 -11.91
C ALA A 337 13.22 -29.12 -12.90
N ARG A 338 12.99 -30.39 -12.57
CA ARG A 338 13.34 -31.53 -13.42
C ARG A 338 12.16 -31.96 -14.28
#